data_AF-A0A3Q3BMQ3-F1
#
_entry.id   AF-A0A3Q3BMQ3-F1
#
_cell.length_a   1.000
_cell.length_b   1.000
_cell.length_c   1.000
_cell.angle_alpha   90.00
_cell.angle_beta   90.00
_cell.angle_gamma   90.00
#
_symmetry.space_group_name_H-M   'P 1'
#
loop_
_entity.id
_entity.type
_entity.pdbx_description
1 polymer ?
#
loop_
_entity_poly.entity_id
_entity_poly.type
_entity_poly.pdbx_seq_one_letter_code
_entity_poly.pdbx_strand_id
1 'polypeptide(L)'
;MQTLFHKSFQYCQFHITFHLVCFLLYFSDSISNAHVTTSHNFLLLKLGSTYKCAQIYDVPRKVVGAVLNMRGIKGYFRFQQASPFDLTQIDVNLTNLENKVGPYHVHLFPVSSLRPNPCSNDNVGGHWNPFELNTNDPSYPNGPGTAYADTFTDFNLPLFGQNSIVGRSVVIHLLDGARYTSASGQINCLVT
;
A
#
# COMPACT_ATOMS: atom_id res chain seq x y z
N MET A 1 -27.48 -22.99 7.23
CA MET A 1 -27.07 -23.00 5.82
C MET A 1 -26.52 -21.60 5.51
N GLN A 2 -25.20 -21.52 5.36
CA GLN A 2 -24.37 -20.50 4.68
C GLN A 2 -24.78 -19.01 4.75
N THR A 3 -24.10 -18.20 5.56
CA THR A 3 -22.92 -17.34 5.25
C THR A 3 -23.22 -16.09 4.44
N LEU A 4 -22.90 -14.92 5.00
CA LEU A 4 -21.97 -13.98 4.38
C LEU A 4 -21.46 -12.96 5.40
N PHE A 5 -20.16 -12.73 5.30
CA PHE A 5 -19.28 -12.11 6.28
C PHE A 5 -19.52 -10.61 6.41
N HIS A 6 -19.75 -10.14 7.63
CA HIS A 6 -19.52 -8.75 8.02
C HIS A 6 -19.27 -8.70 9.53
N LYS A 7 -18.01 -8.53 9.90
CA LYS A 7 -17.54 -7.83 11.11
C LYS A 7 -16.01 -7.76 11.07
N SER A 8 -15.55 -6.67 10.48
CA SER A 8 -14.43 -5.85 10.94
C SER A 8 -13.43 -6.53 11.89
N PHE A 9 -12.32 -7.02 11.35
CA PHE A 9 -11.09 -7.18 12.16
C PHE A 9 -10.31 -5.87 12.09
N GLN A 10 -10.77 -4.90 12.89
CA GLN A 10 -10.07 -3.66 13.14
C GLN A 10 -9.70 -3.63 14.61
N TYR A 11 -8.48 -4.01 14.94
CA TYR A 11 -7.87 -3.73 16.24
C TYR A 11 -6.34 -3.71 16.14
N CYS A 12 -5.76 -2.50 16.15
CA CYS A 12 -4.58 -2.12 16.94
C CYS A 12 -4.28 -0.63 16.68
N GLN A 13 -4.93 0.26 17.43
CA GLN A 13 -4.48 1.64 17.60
C GLN A 13 -3.78 1.70 18.96
N PHE A 14 -2.46 1.57 18.98
CA PHE A 14 -1.65 1.81 20.17
C PHE A 14 -1.23 3.27 20.18
N HIS A 15 -1.83 4.09 21.04
CA HIS A 15 -1.30 5.40 21.38
C HIS A 15 -0.61 5.30 22.74
N ILE A 16 0.71 5.45 22.70
CA ILE A 16 1.68 5.94 23.70
C ILE A 16 2.97 5.14 23.49
N THR A 17 3.90 5.79 22.77
CA THR A 17 5.36 5.60 22.75
C THR A 17 5.92 4.19 23.03
N PHE A 18 6.55 3.62 22.00
CA PHE A 18 7.27 2.34 21.92
C PHE A 18 6.45 1.13 21.45
N HIS A 19 6.64 0.86 20.15
CA HIS A 19 6.14 -0.26 19.37
C HIS A 19 6.44 -1.62 20.01
N LEU A 20 5.40 -2.42 20.24
CA LEU A 20 5.26 -3.83 19.86
C LEU A 20 3.84 -4.26 20.27
N VAL A 21 3.08 -4.90 19.38
CA VAL A 21 2.21 -6.08 19.64
C VAL A 21 1.24 -6.25 18.46
N CYS A 22 1.28 -7.43 17.82
CA CYS A 22 0.14 -8.02 17.14
C CYS A 22 0.10 -9.49 17.50
N PHE A 23 -0.62 -9.83 18.56
CA PHE A 23 -1.11 -11.17 18.87
C PHE A 23 -2.10 -10.95 20.01
N LEU A 24 -3.39 -11.29 19.82
CA LEU A 24 -4.32 -11.82 20.82
C LEU A 24 -5.77 -11.53 20.47
N LEU A 25 -6.37 -12.36 19.63
CA LEU A 25 -7.79 -12.68 19.73
C LEU A 25 -7.95 -14.14 19.29
N TYR A 26 -7.80 -15.07 20.25
CA TYR A 26 -8.38 -16.43 20.31
C TYR A 26 -7.69 -17.28 21.41
N PHE A 27 -7.33 -16.68 22.55
CA PHE A 27 -7.07 -17.44 23.76
C PHE A 27 -8.13 -17.03 24.79
N SER A 28 -8.98 -17.99 25.15
CA SER A 28 -9.97 -17.90 26.22
C SER A 28 -9.32 -17.80 27.62
N ASP A 29 -7.98 -17.83 27.68
CA ASP A 29 -7.19 -17.85 28.90
C ASP A 29 -6.62 -16.46 29.20
N SER A 30 -6.73 -16.05 30.47
CA SER A 30 -6.16 -14.80 30.96
C SER A 30 -4.64 -14.82 30.86
N ILE A 31 -4.08 -13.92 30.05
CA ILE A 31 -2.64 -13.66 30.07
C ILE A 31 -2.31 -12.96 31.37
N SER A 32 -1.37 -13.56 32.10
CA SER A 32 -0.94 -13.05 33.41
C SER A 32 0.36 -12.24 33.33
N ASN A 33 1.23 -12.55 32.37
CA ASN A 33 2.50 -11.85 32.18
C ASN A 33 3.05 -12.05 30.75
N ALA A 34 3.72 -11.02 30.23
CA ALA A 34 4.49 -11.06 28.98
C ALA A 34 5.89 -10.50 29.24
N HIS A 35 6.92 -11.24 28.82
CA HIS A 35 8.32 -10.86 29.00
C HIS A 35 9.07 -10.97 27.67
N VAL A 36 9.80 -9.90 27.30
CA VAL A 36 10.66 -9.87 26.12
C VAL A 36 12.10 -10.14 26.54
N THR A 37 12.68 -11.23 26.08
CA THR A 37 14.11 -11.52 26.27
C THR A 37 14.91 -10.98 25.08
N THR A 38 15.53 -9.81 25.25
CA THR A 38 16.36 -9.16 24.22
C THR A 38 17.62 -9.92 23.87
N SER A 39 18.10 -10.83 24.73
CA SER A 39 19.29 -11.64 24.47
C SER A 39 19.06 -12.75 23.44
N HIS A 40 17.80 -13.16 23.22
CA HIS A 40 17.45 -14.26 22.32
C HIS A 40 16.28 -13.92 21.38
N ASN A 41 15.74 -12.70 21.42
CA ASN A 41 14.58 -12.25 20.65
C ASN A 41 13.38 -13.20 20.76
N PHE A 42 12.97 -13.52 21.99
CA PHE A 42 11.73 -14.27 22.23
C PHE A 42 10.75 -13.48 23.09
N LEU A 43 9.47 -13.63 22.77
CA LEU A 43 8.35 -13.26 23.59
C LEU A 43 7.94 -14.48 24.41
N LEU A 44 8.03 -14.38 25.73
CA LEU A 44 7.51 -15.40 26.64
C LEU A 44 6.17 -14.92 27.20
N LEU A 45 5.12 -15.72 26.99
CA LEU A 45 3.75 -15.47 27.46
C LEU A 45 3.37 -16.49 28.52
N LYS A 46 2.89 -16.02 29.66
CA LYS A 46 2.34 -16.89 30.72
C LYS A 46 0.82 -16.96 30.61
N LEU A 47 0.33 -18.15 30.26
CA LEU A 47 -1.08 -18.49 30.09
C LEU A 47 -1.49 -19.46 31.20
N GLY A 48 -2.13 -18.93 32.25
CA GLY A 48 -2.42 -19.68 33.48
C GLY A 48 -1.16 -20.25 34.13
N SER A 49 -1.07 -21.59 34.20
CA SER A 49 0.08 -22.34 34.73
C SER A 49 1.13 -22.72 33.68
N THR A 50 0.92 -22.39 32.40
CA THR A 50 1.80 -22.76 31.29
C THR A 50 2.52 -21.55 30.69
N TYR A 51 3.68 -21.80 30.10
CA TYR A 51 4.39 -20.81 29.29
C TYR A 51 4.31 -21.17 27.81
N LYS A 52 4.10 -20.16 26.98
CA LYS A 52 4.25 -20.23 25.52
C LYS A 52 5.32 -19.24 25.10
N CYS A 53 6.07 -19.59 24.07
CA CYS A 53 7.09 -18.70 23.51
C CYS A 53 6.84 -18.47 22.02
N ALA A 54 7.18 -17.28 21.55
CA ALA A 54 7.20 -16.92 20.14
C ALA A 54 8.51 -16.17 19.84
N GLN A 55 9.13 -16.48 18.72
CA GLN A 55 10.29 -15.72 18.26
C GLN A 55 9.85 -14.34 17.79
N ILE A 56 10.58 -13.31 18.21
CA ILE A 56 10.41 -11.93 17.78
C ILE A 56 11.39 -11.67 16.65
N TYR A 57 10.92 -10.99 15.61
CA TYR A 57 11.74 -10.55 14.50
C TYR A 57 11.68 -9.03 14.43
N ASP A 58 12.85 -8.40 14.32
CA ASP A 58 12.94 -6.99 13.98
C ASP A 58 12.55 -6.82 12.51
N VAL A 59 11.42 -6.16 12.28
CA VAL A 59 10.94 -5.85 10.94
C VAL A 59 11.21 -4.38 10.66
N PRO A 60 12.19 -4.05 9.79
CA PRO A 60 12.42 -2.67 9.43
C PRO A 60 11.24 -2.13 8.64
N ARG A 61 10.87 -0.88 8.93
CA ARG A 61 9.89 -0.13 8.15
C ARG A 61 10.33 -0.05 6.69
N LYS A 62 9.41 -0.31 5.77
CA LYS A 62 9.65 -0.06 4.33
C LYS A 62 9.19 1.32 3.94
N VAL A 63 10.03 2.00 3.18
CA VAL A 63 9.72 3.29 2.53
C VAL A 63 10.13 3.18 1.08
N VAL A 64 9.21 3.43 0.16
CA VAL A 64 9.50 3.53 -1.27
C VAL A 64 8.99 4.85 -1.81
N GLY A 65 9.76 5.43 -2.70
CA GLY A 65 9.52 6.75 -3.26
C GLY A 65 9.45 6.66 -4.76
N ALA A 66 8.51 7.38 -5.32
CA ALA A 66 8.34 7.49 -6.75
C ALA A 66 8.39 8.98 -7.09
N VAL A 67 9.30 9.38 -7.97
CA VAL A 67 9.54 10.80 -8.33
C VAL A 67 9.01 11.07 -9.72
N LEU A 68 8.33 12.20 -9.87
CA LEU A 68 7.75 12.65 -11.12
C LEU A 68 8.39 13.94 -11.58
N ASN A 69 8.79 13.95 -12.85
CA ASN A 69 9.24 15.14 -13.54
C ASN A 69 8.98 14.98 -15.04
N MET A 70 7.72 15.11 -15.44
CA MET A 70 7.33 14.92 -16.84
C MET A 70 6.17 15.84 -17.20
N ARG A 71 6.21 16.39 -18.42
CA ARG A 71 5.18 17.30 -18.98
C ARG A 71 4.84 18.48 -18.06
N GLY A 72 5.86 19.04 -17.39
CA GLY A 72 5.71 20.18 -16.50
C GLY A 72 5.22 19.86 -15.08
N ILE A 73 4.70 18.66 -14.83
CA ILE A 73 4.30 18.22 -13.48
C ILE A 73 5.54 17.68 -12.77
N LYS A 74 5.73 18.14 -11.54
CA LYS A 74 6.85 17.74 -10.69
C LYS A 74 6.37 17.36 -9.31
N GLY A 75 7.05 16.41 -8.68
CA GLY A 75 6.73 16.01 -7.32
C GLY A 75 7.07 14.56 -7.01
N TYR A 76 6.41 13.99 -6.01
CA TYR A 76 6.64 12.62 -5.60
C TYR A 76 5.40 11.96 -4.99
N PHE A 77 5.44 10.63 -4.98
CA PHE A 77 4.69 9.77 -4.07
C PHE A 77 5.68 9.11 -3.12
N ARG A 78 5.37 9.07 -1.83
CA ARG A 78 6.12 8.32 -0.82
C ARG A 78 5.18 7.36 -0.13
N PHE A 79 5.47 6.07 -0.29
CA PHE A 79 4.76 4.99 0.38
C PHE A 79 5.59 4.54 1.57
N GLN A 80 4.94 4.34 2.70
CA GLN A 80 5.58 3.91 3.93
C GLN A 80 4.71 2.88 4.65
N GLN A 81 5.31 1.77 5.07
CA GLN A 81 4.61 0.72 5.81
C GLN A 81 5.52 0.21 6.94
N ALA A 82 5.05 0.33 8.18
CA ALA A 82 5.84 -0.03 9.36
C ALA A 82 6.08 -1.54 9.49
N SER A 83 5.08 -2.35 9.14
CA SER A 83 5.17 -3.81 9.09
C SER A 83 4.18 -4.39 8.06
N PRO A 84 4.25 -5.70 7.74
CA PRO A 84 3.26 -6.37 6.89
C PRO A 84 1.80 -6.27 7.38
N PHE A 85 1.58 -5.87 8.65
CA PHE A 85 0.26 -5.79 9.27
C PHE A 85 -0.26 -4.36 9.39
N ASP A 86 0.57 -3.36 9.10
CA ASP A 86 0.18 -1.95 9.13
C ASP A 86 -0.41 -1.52 7.78
N LEU A 87 -1.27 -0.51 7.79
CA LEU A 87 -1.70 0.14 6.55
C LEU A 87 -0.52 0.87 5.90
N THR A 88 -0.50 0.92 4.56
CA THR A 88 0.49 1.74 3.86
C THR A 88 0.07 3.20 3.94
N GLN A 89 0.93 4.04 4.51
CA GLN A 89 0.82 5.49 4.47
C GLN A 89 1.37 6.02 3.15
N ILE A 90 0.64 6.93 2.52
CA ILE A 90 0.93 7.49 1.22
C ILE A 90 1.00 9.00 1.39
N ASP A 91 2.16 9.57 1.11
CA ASP A 91 2.40 11.01 1.08
C ASP A 91 2.60 11.43 -0.38
N VAL A 92 1.68 12.26 -0.87
CA VAL A 92 1.69 12.75 -2.24
C VAL A 92 1.96 14.25 -2.23
N ASN A 93 2.96 14.68 -2.97
CA ASN A 93 3.24 16.10 -3.19
C ASN A 93 3.51 16.31 -4.67
N LEU A 94 2.52 16.82 -5.38
CA LEU A 94 2.61 17.10 -6.80
C LEU A 94 2.33 18.58 -7.04
N THR A 95 3.01 19.16 -8.03
CA THR A 95 2.93 20.58 -8.38
C THR A 95 2.62 20.77 -9.85
N ASN A 96 2.13 21.95 -10.21
CA ASN A 96 1.80 22.35 -11.58
C ASN A 96 0.75 21.44 -12.24
N LEU A 97 -0.29 21.10 -11.47
CA LEU A 97 -1.30 20.14 -11.87
C LEU A 97 -2.45 20.79 -12.65
N GLU A 98 -2.75 22.08 -12.43
CA GLU A 98 -3.69 22.91 -13.22
C GLU A 98 -5.03 22.23 -13.60
N ASN A 99 -5.59 21.37 -12.74
CA ASN A 99 -6.77 20.50 -13.05
C ASN A 99 -6.59 19.58 -14.27
N LYS A 100 -5.35 19.25 -14.61
CA LYS A 100 -4.96 18.41 -15.74
C LYS A 100 -4.81 16.95 -15.39
N VAL A 101 -4.89 16.56 -14.11
CA VAL A 101 -4.69 15.16 -13.69
C VAL A 101 -5.96 14.54 -13.12
N GLY A 102 -6.16 13.27 -13.46
CA GLY A 102 -7.19 12.39 -12.95
C GLY A 102 -6.60 11.39 -11.96
N PRO A 103 -7.29 10.26 -11.71
CA PRO A 103 -6.83 9.26 -10.75
C PRO A 103 -5.47 8.67 -11.15
N TYR A 104 -4.76 8.16 -10.14
CA TYR A 104 -3.54 7.39 -10.33
C TYR A 104 -3.84 5.89 -10.26
N HIS A 105 -3.03 5.09 -10.94
CA HIS A 105 -3.09 3.64 -10.91
C HIS A 105 -1.68 3.05 -10.73
N VAL A 106 -1.61 1.88 -10.08
CA VAL A 106 -0.39 1.05 -10.07
C VAL A 106 -0.45 0.10 -11.26
N HIS A 107 0.65 -0.07 -11.98
CA HIS A 107 0.76 -0.98 -13.12
C HIS A 107 1.73 -2.14 -12.82
N LEU A 108 1.75 -3.12 -13.71
CA LEU A 108 2.48 -4.37 -13.50
C LEU A 108 4.00 -4.20 -13.44
N PHE A 109 4.57 -3.36 -14.29
CA PHE A 109 6.03 -3.28 -14.51
C PHE A 109 6.59 -1.90 -14.17
N PRO A 110 7.87 -1.81 -13.79
CA PRO A 110 8.51 -0.54 -13.48
C PRO A 110 8.71 0.30 -14.75
N VAL A 111 8.74 1.62 -14.59
CA VAL A 111 8.96 2.56 -15.70
C VAL A 111 10.42 2.50 -16.16
N SER A 112 10.63 2.35 -17.47
CA SER A 112 11.95 2.45 -18.10
C SER A 112 12.05 3.74 -18.90
N SER A 113 12.88 4.68 -18.43
CA SER A 113 13.13 5.96 -19.13
C SER A 113 13.85 5.81 -20.47
N LEU A 114 14.39 4.62 -20.76
CA LEU A 114 15.09 4.31 -22.00
C LEU A 114 14.13 4.01 -23.17
N ARG A 115 12.86 3.76 -22.88
CA ARG A 115 11.87 3.39 -23.88
C ARG A 115 11.06 4.60 -24.35
N PRO A 116 10.71 4.67 -25.65
CA PRO A 116 9.76 5.67 -26.13
C PRO A 116 8.40 5.43 -25.45
N ASN A 117 7.72 6.52 -25.09
CA ASN A 117 6.46 6.48 -24.33
C ASN A 117 6.59 5.57 -23.09
N PRO A 118 7.50 5.90 -22.14
CA PRO A 118 7.95 4.99 -21.08
C PRO A 118 6.81 4.52 -20.15
N CYS A 119 5.68 5.23 -20.20
CA CYS A 119 4.48 4.95 -19.47
C CYS A 119 3.56 3.92 -20.13
N SER A 120 3.81 3.48 -21.39
CA SER A 120 2.83 2.82 -22.29
C SER A 120 2.26 1.58 -21.65
N ASN A 121 0.99 1.23 -21.93
CA ASN A 121 0.51 -0.09 -21.52
C ASN A 121 1.43 -1.20 -22.06
N ASP A 122 2.10 -0.97 -23.20
CA ASP A 122 3.11 -1.88 -23.75
C ASP A 122 4.41 -1.91 -22.91
N ASN A 123 4.73 -0.84 -22.17
CA ASN A 123 5.95 -0.70 -21.37
C ASN A 123 5.73 -1.03 -19.88
N VAL A 124 4.65 -0.53 -19.27
CA VAL A 124 4.33 -0.74 -17.84
C VAL A 124 3.31 -1.86 -17.61
N GLY A 125 2.70 -2.38 -18.68
CA GLY A 125 1.62 -3.37 -18.59
C GLY A 125 0.26 -2.77 -18.24
N GLY A 126 -0.71 -3.63 -17.96
CA GLY A 126 -2.02 -3.23 -17.43
C GLY A 126 -1.99 -2.84 -15.95
N HIS A 127 -3.16 -2.49 -15.42
CA HIS A 127 -3.34 -2.18 -14.00
C HIS A 127 -2.98 -3.38 -13.11
N TRP A 128 -2.33 -3.09 -11.99
CA TRP A 128 -2.06 -4.07 -10.96
C TRP A 128 -3.35 -4.40 -10.20
N ASN A 129 -3.90 -5.58 -10.47
CA ASN A 129 -5.12 -6.09 -9.85
C ASN A 129 -4.87 -7.53 -9.35
N PRO A 130 -4.17 -7.70 -8.22
CA PRO A 130 -3.74 -9.02 -7.74
C PRO A 130 -4.89 -9.98 -7.40
N PHE A 131 -6.10 -9.45 -7.21
CA PHE A 131 -7.28 -10.23 -6.85
C PHE A 131 -8.29 -10.34 -8.00
N GLU A 132 -7.91 -9.89 -9.20
CA GLU A 132 -8.75 -9.96 -10.41
C GLU A 132 -10.16 -9.39 -10.19
N LEU A 133 -10.26 -8.34 -9.35
CA LEU A 133 -11.54 -7.70 -9.05
C LEU A 133 -12.13 -7.08 -10.32
N ASN A 134 -13.44 -7.24 -10.48
CA ASN A 134 -14.16 -6.58 -11.56
C ASN A 134 -14.27 -5.07 -11.27
N THR A 135 -13.44 -4.27 -11.92
CA THR A 135 -13.43 -2.81 -11.75
C THR A 135 -14.65 -2.11 -12.37
N ASN A 136 -15.46 -2.83 -13.15
CA ASN A 136 -16.73 -2.32 -13.70
C ASN A 136 -17.91 -2.59 -12.78
N ASP A 137 -17.71 -3.34 -11.69
CA ASP A 137 -18.76 -3.60 -10.72
C ASP A 137 -19.13 -2.30 -9.98
N PRO A 138 -20.42 -1.92 -9.87
CA PRO A 138 -20.83 -0.73 -9.14
C PRO A 138 -20.44 -0.74 -7.65
N SER A 139 -20.17 -1.92 -7.07
CA SER A 139 -19.68 -2.08 -5.70
C SER A 139 -18.17 -1.90 -5.57
N TYR A 140 -17.44 -1.76 -6.69
CA TYR A 140 -16.01 -1.51 -6.67
C TYR A 140 -15.74 -0.16 -6.00
N PRO A 141 -14.90 -0.09 -4.95
CA PRO A 141 -14.65 1.15 -4.25
C PRO A 141 -14.09 2.21 -5.19
N ASN A 142 -14.75 3.36 -5.22
CA ASN A 142 -14.11 4.57 -5.71
C ASN A 142 -13.06 4.95 -4.66
N GLY A 143 -11.81 4.50 -4.87
CA GLY A 143 -10.68 4.89 -4.02
C GLY A 143 -10.57 6.41 -3.91
N PRO A 144 -9.77 6.94 -2.97
CA PRO A 144 -9.60 8.38 -2.81
C PRO A 144 -9.08 8.98 -4.12
N GLY A 145 -10.03 9.50 -4.90
CA GLY A 145 -9.80 10.09 -6.19
C GLY A 145 -9.05 11.39 -5.98
N THR A 146 -7.81 11.43 -6.49
CA THR A 146 -7.02 12.65 -6.68
C THR A 146 -6.74 13.44 -5.39
N ALA A 147 -5.77 12.97 -4.61
CA ALA A 147 -5.13 13.74 -3.54
C ALA A 147 -3.86 14.40 -4.11
N TYR A 148 -3.85 15.73 -4.20
CA TYR A 148 -2.81 16.51 -4.91
C TYR A 148 -1.65 16.94 -3.98
N ALA A 149 -1.96 17.10 -2.68
CA ALA A 149 -1.04 17.36 -1.58
C ALA A 149 -1.68 16.79 -0.31
N ASP A 150 -1.60 15.48 -0.12
CA ASP A 150 -2.33 14.79 0.95
C ASP A 150 -1.52 13.64 1.52
N THR A 151 -1.87 13.28 2.74
CA THR A 151 -1.39 12.08 3.41
C THR A 151 -2.58 11.21 3.78
N PHE A 152 -2.64 10.02 3.19
CA PHE A 152 -3.70 9.06 3.45
C PHE A 152 -3.14 7.65 3.64
N THR A 153 -3.99 6.70 4.04
CA THR A 153 -3.63 5.30 4.25
C THR A 153 -4.46 4.38 3.36
N ASP A 154 -3.84 3.30 2.88
CA ASP A 154 -4.49 2.30 2.01
C ASP A 154 -4.01 0.88 2.36
N PHE A 155 -4.95 -0.06 2.47
CA PHE A 155 -4.68 -1.49 2.68
C PHE A 155 -4.37 -2.23 1.37
N ASN A 156 -4.75 -1.67 0.22
CA ASN A 156 -4.60 -2.28 -1.10
C ASN A 156 -3.26 -1.99 -1.77
N LEU A 157 -2.37 -1.26 -1.08
CA LEU A 157 -1.06 -0.86 -1.59
C LEU A 157 0.09 -1.36 -0.69
N PRO A 158 0.19 -2.67 -0.39
CA PRO A 158 1.19 -3.19 0.53
C PRO A 158 2.62 -3.06 -0.02
N LEU A 159 3.59 -2.84 0.86
CA LEU A 159 5.03 -2.86 0.60
C LEU A 159 5.69 -4.21 0.98
N PHE A 160 4.92 -5.10 1.61
CA PHE A 160 5.34 -6.45 1.96
C PHE A 160 4.49 -7.52 1.25
N GLY A 161 5.00 -8.75 1.24
CA GLY A 161 4.31 -9.90 0.67
C GLY A 161 4.30 -9.92 -0.85
N GLN A 162 3.61 -10.92 -1.40
CA GLN A 162 3.56 -11.19 -2.84
C GLN A 162 2.78 -10.12 -3.62
N ASN A 163 1.83 -9.45 -2.96
CA ASN A 163 1.01 -8.43 -3.59
C ASN A 163 1.65 -7.03 -3.57
N SER A 164 2.94 -6.97 -3.24
CA SER A 164 3.62 -5.71 -3.03
C SER A 164 3.64 -4.83 -4.29
N ILE A 165 3.54 -3.51 -4.07
CA ILE A 165 3.68 -2.49 -5.11
C ILE A 165 5.13 -2.03 -5.34
N VAL A 166 6.09 -2.57 -4.59
CA VAL A 166 7.52 -2.26 -4.78
C VAL A 166 7.99 -2.84 -6.11
N GLY A 167 8.77 -2.07 -6.90
CA GLY A 167 9.24 -2.49 -8.22
C GLY A 167 8.17 -2.44 -9.31
N ARG A 168 7.12 -1.64 -9.09
CA ARG A 168 6.04 -1.40 -10.05
C ARG A 168 6.09 0.06 -10.50
N SER A 169 5.05 0.51 -11.18
CA SER A 169 4.93 1.93 -11.53
C SER A 169 3.61 2.52 -11.09
N VAL A 170 3.66 3.77 -10.65
CA VAL A 170 2.46 4.60 -10.45
C VAL A 170 2.29 5.47 -11.68
N VAL A 171 1.06 5.56 -12.18
CA VAL A 171 0.71 6.17 -13.46
C VAL A 171 -0.47 7.12 -13.24
N ILE A 172 -0.35 8.40 -13.58
CA ILE A 172 -1.34 9.45 -13.30
C ILE A 172 -2.01 9.93 -14.58
N HIS A 173 -3.31 9.63 -14.74
CA HIS A 173 -4.05 9.98 -15.95
C HIS A 173 -4.17 11.49 -16.11
N LEU A 174 -4.10 12.00 -17.34
CA LEU A 174 -4.40 13.40 -17.63
C LEU A 174 -5.89 13.51 -17.99
N LEU A 175 -6.56 14.55 -17.54
CA LEU A 175 -8.00 14.80 -17.78
C LEU A 175 -8.29 15.37 -19.18
N ASP A 176 -7.28 15.51 -20.03
CA ASP A 176 -7.43 16.13 -21.35
C ASP A 176 -8.36 15.28 -22.23
N GLY A 177 -9.37 15.93 -22.85
CA GLY A 177 -10.63 15.36 -23.32
C GLY A 177 -10.61 14.31 -24.46
N ALA A 178 -9.52 13.57 -24.66
CA ALA A 178 -9.44 12.47 -25.62
C ALA A 178 -9.91 11.14 -24.98
N ARG A 179 -11.23 11.00 -24.82
CA ARG A 179 -11.85 9.68 -24.76
C ARG A 179 -11.66 9.00 -26.12
N TYR A 180 -11.20 7.75 -26.07
CA TYR A 180 -11.03 6.80 -27.18
C TYR A 180 -9.82 7.05 -28.10
N THR A 181 -8.77 6.26 -27.93
CA THR A 181 -8.56 5.01 -28.66
C THR A 181 -7.22 4.43 -28.25
N SER A 182 -7.10 3.11 -28.35
CA SER A 182 -5.93 2.30 -28.05
C SER A 182 -4.62 2.98 -28.53
N ALA A 183 -3.64 3.07 -27.63
CA ALA A 183 -2.32 3.68 -27.80
C ALA A 183 -2.24 5.22 -27.82
N SER A 184 -1.30 5.77 -27.05
CA SER A 184 -0.76 7.15 -27.21
C SER A 184 -1.42 8.32 -26.47
N GLY A 185 -1.92 8.14 -25.26
CA GLY A 185 -2.18 9.26 -24.35
C GLY A 185 -1.56 9.00 -23.00
N GLN A 186 -0.29 9.34 -22.77
CA GLN A 186 0.35 9.09 -21.47
C GLN A 186 1.06 10.29 -20.86
N ILE A 187 0.61 10.89 -19.75
CA ILE A 187 0.30 10.34 -18.41
C ILE A 187 1.59 10.09 -17.68
N ASN A 188 1.78 10.86 -16.64
CA ASN A 188 3.00 10.96 -15.88
C ASN A 188 3.20 9.70 -15.04
N CYS A 189 4.39 9.10 -15.05
CA CYS A 189 4.66 7.88 -14.31
C CYS A 189 5.87 7.98 -13.40
N LEU A 190 5.81 7.24 -12.31
CA LEU A 190 6.83 7.19 -11.29
C LEU A 190 7.30 5.74 -11.10
N VAL A 191 8.60 5.58 -10.82
CA VAL A 191 9.22 4.28 -10.47
C VAL A 191 9.06 4.06 -8.97
N THR A 192 8.43 2.96 -8.52
CA THR A 192 8.36 2.59 -7.09
C THR A 192 9.45 1.62 -6.66
#